data_AF-A0A453SB54-F1
#
_entry.id   AF-A0A453SB54-F1
#
_cell.length_a   1.000
_cell.length_b   1.000
_cell.length_c   1.000
_cell.angle_alpha   90.00
_cell.angle_beta   90.00
_cell.angle_gamma   90.00
#
_symmetry.space_group_name_H-M   'P 1'
#
loop_
_entity.id
_entity.type
_entity.pdbx_description
1 polymer ?
#
loop_
_entity_poly.entity_id
_entity_poly.type
_entity_poly.pdbx_seq_one_letter_code
_entity_poly.pdbx_strand_id
1 'polypeptide(L)'
;MLGMNLWGTIYNTVIMFVAPLLFSNWPYANGFEAVSFCRENPEVAWDILMFCLCGAVGQNFIFLTISRFGSLTNTTITTTRKFMSIVISSVISGNPLSMEQWGSVVMVFSGLSLQIYLKWKRKKGRDHKE
;
A
#
# COMPACT_ATOMS: atom_id res chain seq x y z
N MET A 1 -5.58 3.61 -13.64
CA MET A 1 -5.10 3.95 -12.27
C MET A 1 -4.95 5.45 -12.03
N LEU A 2 -4.75 6.27 -13.08
CA LEU A 2 -4.68 7.74 -12.97
C LEU A 2 -5.85 8.34 -12.19
N GLY A 3 -7.10 7.96 -12.50
CA GLY A 3 -8.28 8.49 -11.79
C GLY A 3 -8.31 8.18 -10.29
N MET A 4 -7.79 7.02 -9.87
CA MET A 4 -7.71 6.64 -8.46
C MET A 4 -6.67 7.48 -7.71
N ASN A 5 -5.50 7.69 -8.32
CA ASN A 5 -4.46 8.54 -7.75
C ASN A 5 -4.91 10.00 -7.71
N LEU A 6 -5.53 10.49 -8.77
CA LEU A 6 -6.03 11.88 -8.87
C LEU A 6 -7.09 12.16 -7.80
N TRP A 7 -8.08 11.28 -7.64
CA TRP A 7 -9.10 11.42 -6.61
C TRP A 7 -8.49 11.37 -5.21
N GLY A 8 -7.55 10.44 -4.97
CA GLY A 8 -6.82 10.36 -3.71
C GLY A 8 -6.02 11.63 -3.40
N THR A 9 -5.36 12.22 -4.40
CA THR A 9 -4.64 13.49 -4.24
C THR A 9 -5.60 14.62 -3.92
N ILE A 10 -6.72 14.76 -4.64
CA ILE A 10 -7.73 15.80 -4.37
C ILE A 10 -8.26 15.65 -2.94
N TYR A 11 -8.65 14.44 -2.55
CA TYR A 11 -9.16 14.15 -1.21
C TYR A 11 -8.15 14.51 -0.11
N ASN A 12 -6.89 14.07 -0.25
CA ASN A 12 -5.85 14.34 0.75
C ASN A 12 -5.50 15.84 0.82
N THR A 13 -5.41 16.53 -0.32
CA THR A 13 -5.14 17.98 -0.35
C THR A 13 -6.28 18.76 0.30
N VAL A 14 -7.54 18.41 0.03
CA VAL A 14 -8.69 19.06 0.68
C VAL A 14 -8.65 18.81 2.19
N ILE A 15 -8.34 17.60 2.65
CA ILE A 15 -8.22 17.34 4.09
C ILE A 15 -7.08 18.13 4.72
N MET A 16 -5.90 18.17 4.09
CA MET A 16 -4.73 18.81 4.68
C MET A 16 -4.84 20.34 4.79
N PHE A 17 -5.60 20.98 3.88
CA PHE A 17 -5.67 22.45 3.79
C PHE A 17 -7.05 23.05 4.10
N VAL A 18 -8.15 22.31 3.92
CA VAL A 18 -9.53 22.81 4.12
C VAL A 18 -10.14 22.31 5.42
N ALA A 19 -9.80 21.10 5.90
CA ALA A 19 -10.28 20.61 7.19
C ALA A 19 -9.96 21.52 8.41
N PRO A 20 -8.79 22.18 8.51
CA PRO A 20 -8.50 23.05 9.66
C PRO A 20 -9.32 24.35 9.63
N LEU A 21 -9.93 24.71 8.49
CA LEU A 21 -10.83 25.88 8.37
C LEU A 21 -12.26 25.58 8.84
N LEU A 22 -12.67 24.31 8.83
CA LEU A 22 -14.03 23.87 9.18
C LEU A 22 -14.09 23.21 10.57
N PHE A 23 -13.01 22.54 10.97
CA PHE A 23 -12.90 21.84 12.25
C PHE A 23 -11.61 22.26 12.95
N SER A 24 -11.75 23.12 13.96
CA SER A 24 -10.64 23.47 14.84
C SER A 24 -10.18 22.19 15.54
N ASN A 25 -8.90 21.82 15.36
CA ASN A 25 -8.22 20.63 15.94
C ASN A 25 -8.35 19.28 15.21
N TRP A 26 -8.34 19.25 13.87
CA TRP A 26 -8.20 17.99 13.14
C TRP A 26 -6.72 17.53 13.10
N PRO A 27 -6.35 16.33 13.62
CA PRO A 27 -4.95 15.92 13.80
C PRO A 27 -4.16 15.71 12.49
N TYR A 28 -4.84 15.71 11.34
CA TYR A 28 -4.24 15.48 10.02
C TYR A 28 -4.18 16.74 9.15
N ALA A 29 -4.47 17.92 9.72
CA ALA A 29 -4.75 19.15 9.01
C ALA A 29 -3.63 20.20 9.12
N ASN A 30 -2.37 19.77 8.97
CA ASN A 30 -1.19 20.64 9.15
C ASN A 30 -0.49 20.94 7.81
N GLY A 31 -1.24 21.03 6.70
CA GLY A 31 -0.66 21.18 5.36
C GLY A 31 0.23 22.43 5.22
N PHE A 32 -0.14 23.54 5.86
CA PHE A 32 0.66 24.77 5.83
C PHE A 32 1.98 24.64 6.60
N GLU A 33 1.97 24.00 7.77
CA GLU A 33 3.18 23.74 8.57
C GLU A 33 4.12 22.77 7.87
N ALA A 34 3.58 21.75 7.18
CA ALA A 34 4.39 20.83 6.39
C ALA A 34 5.12 21.56 5.24
N VAL A 35 4.47 22.54 4.61
CA VAL A 35 5.08 23.33 3.54
C VAL A 35 6.15 24.28 4.09
N SER A 36 5.92 24.93 5.24
CA SER A 36 6.95 25.77 5.86
C SER A 36 8.15 24.93 6.30
N PHE A 37 7.92 23.76 6.88
CA PHE A 37 8.98 22.83 7.27
C PHE A 37 9.85 22.38 6.08
N CYS A 38 9.24 22.10 4.93
CA CYS A 38 9.98 21.77 3.70
C CYS A 38 10.78 22.96 3.14
N ARG A 39 10.34 24.20 3.38
CA ARG A 39 11.11 25.40 3.01
C ARG A 39 12.32 25.62 3.91
N GLU A 40 12.17 25.32 5.20
CA GLU A 40 13.25 25.42 6.18
C GLU A 40 14.26 24.27 6.04
N ASN A 41 13.83 23.08 5.62
CA ASN A 41 14.67 21.88 5.47
C ASN A 41 14.59 21.34 4.02
N PRO A 42 15.37 21.90 3.08
CA PRO A 42 15.30 21.51 1.66
C PRO A 42 15.74 20.05 1.40
N GLU A 43 16.55 19.46 2.27
CA GLU A 43 16.91 18.04 2.24
C GLU A 43 15.69 17.12 2.35
N VAL A 44 14.73 17.46 3.22
CA VAL A 44 13.49 16.69 3.38
C VAL A 44 12.63 16.80 2.12
N ALA A 45 12.61 17.97 1.48
CA ALA A 45 11.90 18.13 0.21
C ALA A 45 12.49 17.23 -0.88
N TRP A 46 13.81 17.02 -0.88
CA TRP A 46 14.47 16.09 -1.79
C TRP A 46 14.13 14.63 -1.49
N ASP A 47 14.11 14.23 -0.21
CA ASP A 47 13.68 12.89 0.19
C ASP A 47 12.23 12.59 -0.21
N ILE A 48 11.33 13.57 -0.01
CA ILE A 48 9.93 13.49 -0.45
C ILE A 48 9.84 13.35 -1.97
N LEU A 49 10.64 14.10 -2.73
CA LEU A 49 10.67 14.01 -4.19
C LEU A 49 11.12 12.61 -4.64
N MET A 50 12.20 12.09 -4.05
CA MET A 50 12.70 10.74 -4.35
C MET A 50 11.70 9.67 -3.98
N PHE A 51 11.02 9.81 -2.84
CA PHE A 51 9.93 8.94 -2.44
C PHE A 51 8.79 8.97 -3.48
N CYS A 52 8.38 10.15 -3.94
CA CYS A 52 7.35 10.31 -4.97
C CYS A 52 7.75 9.67 -6.31
N LEU A 53 9.00 9.88 -6.75
CA LEU A 53 9.52 9.30 -7.99
C LEU A 53 9.56 7.77 -7.93
N CYS A 54 10.10 7.22 -6.83
CA CYS A 54 10.09 5.78 -6.57
C CYS A 54 8.65 5.24 -6.53
N GLY A 55 7.73 5.95 -5.88
CA GLY A 55 6.31 5.62 -5.84
C GLY A 55 5.67 5.60 -7.23
N ALA A 56 5.99 6.57 -8.09
CA ALA A 56 5.49 6.62 -9.47
C ALA A 56 5.99 5.43 -10.30
N VAL A 57 7.26 5.06 -10.17
CA VAL A 57 7.82 3.86 -10.83
C VAL A 57 7.17 2.59 -10.29
N GLY A 58 7.04 2.46 -8.97
CA GLY A 58 6.38 1.32 -8.33
C GLY A 58 4.93 1.14 -8.78
N GLN A 59 4.20 2.25 -8.97
CA GLN A 59 2.81 2.21 -9.45
C GLN A 59 2.71 1.69 -10.88
N ASN A 60 3.67 2.01 -11.75
CA ASN A 60 3.74 1.43 -13.10
C ASN A 60 3.95 -0.09 -13.05
N PHE A 61 4.79 -0.58 -12.14
CA PHE A 61 4.99 -2.02 -11.93
C PHE A 61 3.72 -2.74 -11.44
N ILE A 62 2.97 -2.12 -10.52
CA ILE A 62 1.69 -2.65 -10.06
C ILE A 62 0.71 -2.75 -11.24
N PHE A 63 0.61 -1.69 -12.04
CA PHE A 63 -0.26 -1.70 -13.21
C PHE A 63 0.13 -2.77 -14.23
N LEU A 64 1.42 -2.88 -14.55
CA LEU A 64 1.95 -3.91 -15.45
C LEU A 64 1.65 -5.33 -14.95
N THR A 65 1.81 -5.56 -13.65
CA THR A 65 1.55 -6.85 -13.01
C THR A 65 0.08 -7.21 -13.09
N ILE A 66 -0.82 -6.27 -12.80
CA ILE A 66 -2.26 -6.49 -12.90
C ILE A 66 -2.67 -6.75 -14.35
N SER A 67 -2.12 -6.00 -15.30
CA SER A 67 -2.44 -6.16 -16.73
C SER A 67 -1.99 -7.52 -17.27
N ARG A 68 -0.81 -8.03 -16.87
CA ARG A 68 -0.28 -9.31 -17.37
C ARG A 68 -0.78 -10.53 -16.59
N PHE A 69 -0.84 -10.45 -15.26
CA PHE A 69 -1.08 -11.61 -14.38
C PHE A 69 -2.40 -11.54 -13.60
N GLY A 70 -3.12 -10.42 -13.69
CA GLY A 70 -4.36 -10.18 -12.97
C GLY A 70 -4.16 -9.67 -11.53
N SER A 71 -5.25 -9.21 -10.92
CA SER A 71 -5.25 -8.61 -9.58
C SER A 71 -4.81 -9.58 -8.47
N LEU A 72 -5.21 -10.85 -8.54
CA LEU A 72 -4.87 -11.84 -7.50
C LEU A 72 -3.35 -11.99 -7.34
N THR A 73 -2.62 -12.08 -8.44
CA THR A 73 -1.16 -12.20 -8.43
C THR A 73 -0.51 -10.96 -7.83
N ASN A 74 -1.00 -9.77 -8.18
CA ASN A 74 -0.52 -8.52 -7.59
C ASN A 74 -0.76 -8.48 -6.06
N THR A 75 -1.93 -8.92 -5.59
CA THR A 75 -2.22 -9.03 -4.16
C THR A 75 -1.28 -10.01 -3.46
N THR A 76 -1.02 -11.18 -4.05
CA THR A 76 -0.05 -12.14 -3.48
C THR A 76 1.35 -11.55 -3.38
N ILE A 77 1.83 -10.88 -4.43
CA ILE A 77 3.16 -10.25 -4.46
C ILE A 77 3.26 -9.15 -3.38
N THR A 78 2.28 -8.24 -3.33
CA THR A 78 2.30 -7.12 -2.38
C THR A 78 2.17 -7.57 -0.94
N THR A 79 1.32 -8.56 -0.65
CA THR A 79 1.19 -9.12 0.72
C THR A 79 2.45 -9.84 1.15
N THR A 80 3.07 -10.63 0.26
CA THR A 80 4.34 -11.31 0.55
C THR A 80 5.43 -10.29 0.85
N ARG A 81 5.56 -9.24 0.02
CA ARG A 81 6.52 -8.15 0.25
C ARG A 81 6.29 -7.47 1.61
N LYS A 82 5.04 -7.10 1.91
CA LYS A 82 4.69 -6.46 3.20
C LYS A 82 5.02 -7.37 4.37
N PHE A 83 4.71 -8.66 4.27
CA PHE A 83 5.03 -9.63 5.31
C PHE A 83 6.53 -9.76 5.53
N MET A 84 7.33 -9.83 4.46
CA MET A 84 8.79 -9.86 4.58
C MET A 84 9.33 -8.61 5.27
N SER A 85 8.82 -7.42 4.93
CA SER A 85 9.21 -6.19 5.62
C SER A 85 8.84 -6.22 7.11
N ILE A 86 7.70 -6.79 7.50
CA ILE A 86 7.31 -6.95 8.90
C ILE A 86 8.27 -7.88 9.64
N VAL A 87 8.60 -9.03 9.05
CA VAL A 87 9.52 -10.01 9.66
C VAL A 87 10.91 -9.41 9.80
N ILE A 88 11.44 -8.79 8.75
CA ILE A 88 12.75 -8.12 8.77
C ILE A 88 12.77 -7.03 9.84
N SER A 89 11.72 -6.20 9.91
CA SER A 89 11.59 -5.15 10.92
C SER A 89 11.58 -5.72 12.35
N SER A 90 10.84 -6.80 12.59
CA SER A 90 10.79 -7.48 13.89
C SER A 90 12.15 -8.05 14.31
N VAL A 91 12.88 -8.67 13.37
CA VAL A 91 14.23 -9.21 13.61
C VAL A 91 15.22 -8.09 13.94
N ILE A 92 15.24 -7.01 13.15
CA ILE A 92 16.13 -5.87 13.37
C ILE A 92 15.81 -5.15 14.69
N SER A 93 14.51 -5.00 15.01
CA SER A 93 14.06 -4.31 16.23
C SER A 93 14.20 -5.15 17.50
N GLY A 94 14.57 -6.43 17.40
CA GLY A 94 14.71 -7.35 18.54
C GLY A 94 13.40 -7.70 19.26
N ASN A 95 12.25 -7.29 18.71
CA ASN A 95 10.93 -7.53 19.28
C ASN A 95 10.21 -8.59 18.46
N PRO A 96 10.21 -9.87 18.90
CA PRO A 96 9.56 -10.93 18.16
C PRO A 96 8.05 -10.71 18.10
N LEU A 97 7.43 -11.17 17.01
CA LEU A 97 5.99 -11.09 16.83
C LEU A 97 5.25 -11.88 17.93
N SER A 98 4.22 -11.26 18.51
CA SER A 98 3.29 -11.87 19.48
C SER A 98 2.56 -13.07 18.86
N MET A 99 2.09 -13.99 19.71
CA MET A 99 1.29 -15.15 19.29
C MET A 99 0.02 -14.74 18.52
N GLU A 100 -0.60 -13.62 18.90
CA GLU A 100 -1.78 -13.07 18.21
C GLU A 100 -1.42 -12.54 16.80
N GLN A 101 -0.23 -11.97 16.66
CA GLN A 101 0.28 -11.48 15.37
C GLN A 101 0.58 -12.66 14.44
N TRP A 102 1.16 -13.75 14.97
CA TRP A 102 1.31 -14.99 14.23
C TRP A 102 -0.02 -15.60 13.80
N GLY A 103 -1.05 -15.56 14.66
CA GLY A 103 -2.41 -15.96 14.29
C GLY A 103 -2.95 -15.16 13.10
N SER A 104 -2.71 -13.84 13.09
CA SER A 104 -3.10 -12.96 11.97
C SER A 104 -2.35 -13.30 10.67
N VAL A 105 -1.05 -13.62 10.76
CA VAL A 105 -0.24 -14.06 9.62
C VAL A 105 -0.83 -15.34 9.01
N VAL A 106 -1.10 -16.35 9.83
CA VAL A 106 -1.70 -17.62 9.37
C VAL A 106 -3.05 -17.37 8.70
N MET A 107 -3.89 -16.50 9.26
CA MET A 107 -5.19 -16.15 8.69
C MET A 107 -5.06 -15.52 7.28
N VAL A 108 -4.15 -14.56 7.11
CA VAL A 108 -3.93 -13.88 5.81
C VAL A 108 -3.41 -14.85 4.75
N PHE A 109 -2.41 -15.68 5.08
CA PHE A 109 -1.86 -16.66 4.14
C PHE A 109 -2.85 -17.77 3.79
N SER A 110 -3.70 -18.19 4.74
CA SER A 110 -4.78 -19.16 4.48
C SER A 110 -5.80 -18.61 3.49
N GLY A 111 -6.24 -17.35 3.68
CA GLY A 111 -7.17 -16.68 2.76
C GLY A 111 -6.61 -16.53 1.35
N LEU A 112 -5.33 -16.15 1.22
CA LEU A 112 -4.66 -16.06 -0.08
C LEU A 112 -4.54 -17.43 -0.77
N SER A 113 -4.12 -18.45 -0.02
CA SER A 113 -3.97 -19.83 -0.54
C SER A 113 -5.29 -20.38 -1.04
N LEU A 114 -6.38 -20.15 -0.29
CA LEU A 114 -7.73 -20.55 -0.69
C LEU A 114 -8.20 -19.83 -1.96
N GLN A 115 -7.96 -18.51 -2.09
CA GLN A 115 -8.30 -17.78 -3.32
C GLN A 115 -7.56 -18.30 -4.55
N ILE A 116 -6.27 -18.63 -4.39
CA ILE A 116 -5.46 -19.23 -5.46
C ILE A 116 -6.03 -20.61 -5.85
N TYR A 117 -6.33 -21.44 -4.87
CA TYR A 117 -6.91 -22.77 -5.09
C TYR A 117 -8.26 -22.72 -5.80
N LEU A 118 -9.17 -21.84 -5.36
CA LEU A 118 -10.48 -21.65 -6.00
C LEU A 118 -10.34 -21.17 -7.46
N LYS A 119 -9.42 -20.24 -7.73
CA LYS A 119 -9.16 -19.76 -9.10
C LYS A 119 -8.62 -20.89 -9.99
N TRP A 120 -7.73 -21.73 -9.46
CA TRP A 120 -7.20 -22.90 -10.17
C TRP A 120 -8.29 -23.94 -10.47
N LYS A 121 -9.11 -24.29 -9.47
CA LYS A 121 -10.25 -25.22 -9.66
C LYS A 121 -11.24 -24.71 -10.72
N ARG A 122 -11.55 -23.41 -10.72
CA ARG A 122 -12.45 -22.78 -11.72
C ARG A 122 -11.85 -22.70 -13.12
N LYS A 123 -10.52 -22.78 -13.26
CA LYS A 123 -9.85 -22.91 -14.57
C LYS A 123 -9.99 -24.34 -15.08
N LYS A 124 -9.61 -25.34 -14.26
CA LYS A 124 -9.70 -26.77 -14.61
C LYS A 124 -11.12 -27.24 -14.99
N GLY A 125 -12.15 -26.69 -14.35
CA GLY A 125 -13.54 -27.00 -14.68
C GLY A 125 -14.08 -26.37 -15.97
N ARG A 126 -13.38 -25.38 -16.55
CA ARG A 126 -13.69 -24.82 -17.87
C ARG A 126 -13.00 -25.62 -18.98
N ASP A 127 -11.74 -25.97 -18.78
CA ASP A 127 -10.94 -26.76 -19.75
C ASP A 127 -11.49 -28.19 -19.97
N HIS A 128 -12.41 -28.67 -19.13
CA HIS A 128 -13.06 -29.98 -19.28
C HIS A 128 -14.45 -29.91 -19.94
N LYS A 129 -14.95 -28.70 -20.22
CA LYS A 129 -16.24 -28.46 -20.90
C LYS A 129 -16.08 -28.03 -22.37
N GLU A 130 -14.87 -27.69 -22.78
CA GLU A 130 -14.46 -27.46 -24.18
C GLU A 130 -13.87 -28.75 -24.76
#